data_AF-A0A9W6UUN9-F1
#
_entry.id   AF-A0A9W6UUN9-F1
#
_cell.length_a   1.000
_cell.length_b   1.000
_cell.length_c   1.000
_cell.angle_alpha   90.00
_cell.angle_beta   90.00
_cell.angle_gamma   90.00
#
_symmetry.space_group_name_H-M   'P 1'
#
loop_
_entity.id
_entity.type
_entity.pdbx_description
1 polymer ?
#
loop_
_entity_poly.entity_id
_entity_poly.type
_entity_poly.pdbx_seq_one_letter_code
_entity_poly.pdbx_strand_id
1 'polypeptide(L)'
;MLVCGAIFAGAVGAFRLRERPRSRRGVGPADEATFATLHTISRASPSLRAGLNRDSARKAARHLRQLLGVEAVALVAAGRGDEDDAADGASEEGPGRLLVWDGAGGSRHAGAVLRHARPVLESGRPRVIGPDVLSCEDAACRIRVAMVAPLSVEGRVEGVLAAYGGSASAARVRAVGEVARWVSSQLELAELDSSRARLAEAEMRALRAQISPHFVYNSLTTIASFVRTDPERARDLLLDFADFARYSFRNPRDFTTLADELRSIDRYLLLERARFGDRLQFSVEVAPEVLSVALPFLSLQPLVENAIRHGMAGARDAFHIKIVARDAGAEAAISVEDDGVGMDPDRLREILAAGPTSAGRDRRGGGAGIGLANVDERLRQVYGDEYGLTVETAIGAGTKVNLRVPKYSPGVFPD
;
A
#
# COMPACT_ATOMS: atom_id res chain seq x y z
N MET A 1 89.78 -43.61 37.20
CA MET A 1 89.63 -43.78 35.74
C MET A 1 88.13 -43.89 35.48
N LEU A 2 87.46 -42.99 34.74
CA LEU A 2 87.61 -42.62 33.32
C LEU A 2 87.48 -43.84 32.37
N VAL A 3 86.68 -43.87 31.29
CA VAL A 3 85.44 -43.14 30.90
C VAL A 3 84.90 -43.80 29.59
N CYS A 4 83.57 -43.91 29.38
CA CYS A 4 82.87 -44.27 28.10
C CYS A 4 83.28 -45.59 27.37
N GLY A 5 82.58 -46.20 26.39
CA GLY A 5 81.32 -45.92 25.66
C GLY A 5 81.52 -46.07 24.13
N ALA A 6 80.61 -46.59 23.28
CA ALA A 6 79.28 -47.21 23.44
C ALA A 6 78.82 -47.85 22.07
N ILE A 7 77.52 -48.25 21.94
CA ILE A 7 76.77 -48.57 20.69
C ILE A 7 77.01 -49.94 20.00
N PHE A 8 75.97 -50.80 19.93
CA PHE A 8 75.31 -51.22 18.67
C PHE A 8 73.95 -51.92 18.90
N ALA A 9 73.09 -51.96 17.88
CA ALA A 9 71.67 -52.35 17.96
C ALA A 9 71.36 -53.77 17.44
N GLY A 10 70.21 -54.36 17.85
CA GLY A 10 69.78 -55.69 17.40
C GLY A 10 68.29 -56.02 17.64
N ALA A 11 67.47 -55.78 16.61
CA ALA A 11 66.10 -56.24 16.31
C ALA A 11 65.28 -57.16 17.27
N VAL A 12 64.01 -56.77 17.52
CA VAL A 12 62.85 -57.70 17.63
C VAL A 12 61.57 -57.03 17.09
N GLY A 13 60.73 -57.78 16.35
CA GLY A 13 59.26 -57.64 16.40
C GLY A 13 58.56 -56.78 15.35
N ALA A 14 58.20 -57.38 14.21
CA ALA A 14 57.30 -56.75 13.23
C ALA A 14 55.82 -56.90 13.64
N PHE A 15 55.08 -55.79 13.76
CA PHE A 15 53.62 -55.80 13.79
C PHE A 15 53.05 -54.89 12.70
N ARG A 16 52.39 -55.48 11.70
CA ARG A 16 51.81 -54.74 10.56
C ARG A 16 50.53 -54.01 10.97
N LEU A 17 50.64 -52.80 11.50
CA LEU A 17 49.53 -51.85 11.48
C LEU A 17 49.33 -51.33 10.06
N ARG A 18 48.43 -52.01 9.33
CA ARG A 18 47.96 -51.58 8.01
C ARG A 18 47.06 -50.35 8.21
N GLU A 19 47.66 -49.15 8.17
CA GLU A 19 46.94 -47.90 8.26
C GLU A 19 45.84 -47.85 7.19
N ARG A 20 44.58 -48.00 7.61
CA ARG A 20 43.45 -47.59 6.81
C ARG A 20 43.49 -46.07 6.73
N PRO A 21 43.53 -45.44 5.53
CA PRO A 21 43.43 -44.00 5.45
C PRO A 21 42.09 -43.59 6.07
N ARG A 22 42.15 -42.82 7.16
CA ARG A 22 40.97 -42.19 7.75
C ARG A 22 40.35 -41.31 6.68
N SER A 23 39.18 -41.69 6.15
CA SER A 23 38.43 -40.85 5.23
C SER A 23 38.07 -39.55 5.94
N ARG A 24 38.79 -38.46 5.63
CA ARG A 24 38.27 -37.11 5.87
C ARG A 24 36.94 -37.05 5.13
N ARG A 25 35.84 -36.90 5.88
CA ARG A 25 34.54 -36.48 5.31
C ARG A 25 34.67 -35.00 4.91
N GLY A 26 35.41 -34.77 3.83
CA GLY A 26 35.37 -33.51 3.11
C GLY A 26 34.04 -33.39 2.37
N VAL A 27 33.59 -32.16 2.20
CA VAL A 27 32.49 -31.77 1.32
C VAL A 27 32.76 -32.35 -0.07
N GLY A 28 31.83 -33.11 -0.64
CA GLY A 28 32.02 -33.73 -1.95
C GLY A 28 31.89 -32.71 -3.10
N PRO A 29 32.40 -32.99 -4.31
CA PRO A 29 32.24 -32.09 -5.46
C PRO A 29 30.79 -31.74 -5.79
N ALA A 30 29.84 -32.63 -5.47
CA ALA A 30 28.40 -32.38 -5.60
C ALA A 30 27.87 -31.41 -4.53
N ASP A 31 28.38 -31.47 -3.31
CA ASP A 31 28.02 -30.58 -2.22
C ASP A 31 28.59 -29.16 -2.47
N GLU A 32 29.83 -29.07 -2.99
CA GLU A 32 30.44 -27.80 -3.41
C GLU A 32 29.65 -27.13 -4.54
N ALA A 33 29.24 -27.90 -5.57
CA ALA A 33 28.39 -27.40 -6.65
C ALA A 33 27.01 -26.95 -6.15
N THR A 34 26.41 -27.68 -5.21
CA THR A 34 25.13 -27.33 -4.58
C THR A 34 25.26 -26.04 -3.77
N PHE A 35 26.32 -25.91 -2.97
CA PHE A 35 26.61 -24.68 -2.22
C PHE A 35 26.83 -23.47 -3.16
N ALA A 36 27.63 -23.61 -4.22
CA ALA A 36 27.87 -22.55 -5.19
C ALA A 36 26.58 -22.08 -5.90
N THR A 37 25.68 -23.03 -6.20
CA THR A 37 24.35 -22.76 -6.77
C THR A 37 23.49 -21.94 -5.81
N LEU A 38 23.34 -22.41 -4.56
CA LEU A 38 22.56 -21.72 -3.52
C LEU A 38 23.15 -20.34 -3.16
N HIS A 39 24.48 -20.22 -3.11
CA HIS A 39 25.16 -18.95 -2.86
C HIS A 39 24.91 -17.93 -3.98
N THR A 40 24.96 -18.37 -5.25
CA THR A 40 24.68 -17.51 -6.40
C THR A 40 23.21 -17.05 -6.42
N ILE A 41 22.27 -17.95 -6.13
CA ILE A 41 20.85 -17.63 -5.92
C ILE A 41 20.68 -16.56 -4.83
N SER A 42 21.24 -16.80 -3.64
CA SER A 42 21.16 -15.88 -2.49
C SER A 42 21.73 -14.50 -2.76
N ARG A 43 22.71 -14.37 -3.67
CA ARG A 43 23.28 -13.08 -4.07
C ARG A 43 22.46 -12.33 -5.12
N ALA A 44 21.65 -13.03 -5.91
CA ALA A 44 20.81 -12.45 -6.94
C ALA A 44 19.41 -12.07 -6.43
N SER A 45 18.86 -12.79 -5.43
CA SER A 45 17.56 -12.48 -4.81
C SER A 45 17.36 -11.01 -4.42
N PRO A 46 18.31 -10.31 -3.74
CA PRO A 46 18.06 -8.95 -3.26
C PRO A 46 17.83 -7.94 -4.38
N SER A 47 18.47 -8.12 -5.54
CA SER A 47 18.26 -7.25 -6.69
C SER A 47 16.92 -7.52 -7.36
N LEU A 48 16.52 -8.79 -7.52
CA LEU A 48 15.24 -9.15 -8.13
C LEU A 48 14.04 -8.76 -7.26
N ARG A 49 14.21 -8.72 -5.93
CA ARG A 49 13.20 -8.17 -5.01
C ARG A 49 12.97 -6.65 -5.12
N ALA A 50 13.72 -5.94 -5.96
CA ALA A 50 13.44 -4.56 -6.34
C ALA A 50 12.57 -4.43 -7.61
N GLY A 51 11.91 -5.52 -8.03
CA GLY A 51 11.08 -5.56 -9.25
C GLY A 51 11.90 -5.74 -10.54
N LEU A 52 11.22 -5.78 -11.69
CA LEU A 52 11.82 -6.05 -13.00
C LEU A 52 12.13 -4.74 -13.76
N ASN A 53 13.25 -4.08 -13.40
CA ASN A 53 13.68 -2.81 -13.98
C ASN A 53 15.14 -2.89 -14.47
N ARG A 54 15.64 -1.83 -15.15
CA ARG A 54 17.01 -1.81 -15.72
C ARG A 54 18.11 -2.01 -14.67
N ASP A 55 17.97 -1.47 -13.47
CA ASP A 55 19.00 -1.54 -12.43
C ASP A 55 19.02 -2.92 -11.75
N SER A 56 17.86 -3.44 -11.33
CA SER A 56 17.74 -4.79 -10.77
C SER A 56 18.21 -5.86 -11.74
N ALA A 57 17.81 -5.75 -13.02
CA ALA A 57 18.23 -6.63 -14.09
C ALA A 57 19.76 -6.61 -14.28
N ARG A 58 20.38 -5.42 -14.33
CA ARG A 58 21.86 -5.27 -14.43
C ARG A 58 22.59 -5.93 -13.27
N LYS A 59 22.10 -5.75 -12.04
CA LYS A 59 22.72 -6.33 -10.83
C LYS A 59 22.57 -7.87 -10.79
N ALA A 60 21.45 -8.40 -11.26
CA ALA A 60 21.18 -9.85 -11.29
C ALA A 60 21.84 -10.61 -12.45
N ALA A 61 21.97 -9.99 -13.64
CA ALA A 61 22.29 -10.69 -14.89
C ALA A 61 23.56 -11.56 -14.83
N ARG A 62 24.67 -11.04 -14.28
CA ARG A 62 25.92 -11.80 -14.10
C ARG A 62 25.72 -13.08 -13.27
N HIS A 63 24.91 -13.01 -12.22
CA HIS A 63 24.61 -14.15 -11.38
C HIS A 63 23.69 -15.16 -12.09
N LEU A 64 22.70 -14.70 -12.85
CA LEU A 64 21.86 -15.55 -13.71
C LEU A 64 22.70 -16.30 -14.75
N ARG A 65 23.66 -15.63 -15.39
CA ARG A 65 24.56 -16.25 -16.37
C ARG A 65 25.49 -17.29 -15.74
N GLN A 66 26.05 -17.00 -14.56
CA GLN A 66 26.84 -17.95 -13.78
C GLN A 66 26.02 -19.18 -13.38
N LEU A 67 24.80 -18.98 -12.88
CA LEU A 67 23.89 -20.03 -12.44
C LEU A 67 23.46 -20.98 -13.57
N LEU A 68 23.25 -20.43 -14.77
CA LEU A 68 22.84 -21.20 -15.95
C LEU A 68 24.03 -21.81 -16.72
N GLY A 69 25.27 -21.37 -16.45
CA GLY A 69 26.47 -21.85 -17.15
C GLY A 69 26.44 -21.56 -18.66
N VAL A 70 25.94 -20.38 -19.04
CA VAL A 70 25.73 -19.97 -20.45
C VAL A 70 26.62 -18.78 -20.87
N GLU A 71 26.77 -18.62 -22.17
CA GLU A 71 27.62 -17.63 -22.80
C GLU A 71 27.05 -16.20 -22.72
N ALA A 72 25.72 -16.05 -22.75
CA ALA A 72 25.03 -14.80 -22.43
C ALA A 72 23.63 -14.99 -21.86
N VAL A 73 23.12 -13.99 -21.14
CA VAL A 73 21.72 -13.88 -20.71
C VAL A 73 21.16 -12.49 -21.03
N ALA A 74 19.85 -12.42 -21.21
CA ALA A 74 19.12 -11.16 -21.30
C ALA A 74 17.81 -11.22 -20.48
N LEU A 75 17.44 -10.08 -19.91
CA LEU A 75 16.12 -9.87 -19.30
C LEU A 75 15.38 -8.79 -20.09
N VAL A 76 14.12 -9.07 -20.40
CA VAL A 76 13.21 -8.17 -21.11
C VAL A 76 11.97 -7.99 -20.25
N ALA A 77 11.54 -6.76 -20.02
CA ALA A 77 10.22 -6.48 -19.43
C ALA A 77 9.16 -6.51 -20.54
N ALA A 78 7.94 -6.94 -20.21
CA ALA A 78 6.78 -6.69 -21.06
C ALA A 78 6.54 -5.17 -21.21
N GLY A 79 6.02 -4.75 -22.36
CA GLY A 79 5.58 -3.37 -22.55
C GLY A 79 4.27 -3.15 -21.80
N ARG A 80 4.31 -2.45 -20.67
CA ARG A 80 3.10 -2.00 -19.97
C ARG A 80 2.51 -0.80 -20.69
N GLY A 81 1.20 -0.83 -20.93
CA GLY A 81 0.43 0.33 -21.41
C GLY A 81 0.04 1.27 -20.27
N ASP A 82 0.88 1.40 -19.24
CA ASP A 82 0.61 2.19 -18.04
C ASP A 82 1.20 3.60 -18.21
N GLU A 83 0.38 4.63 -17.96
CA GLU A 83 0.71 6.04 -18.24
C GLU A 83 1.85 6.61 -17.36
N ASP A 84 2.20 5.95 -16.25
CA ASP A 84 3.16 6.43 -15.25
C ASP A 84 4.65 6.29 -15.65
N ASP A 85 5.00 5.46 -16.64
CA ASP A 85 6.41 5.17 -17.01
C ASP A 85 7.02 6.24 -17.98
N ALA A 86 6.28 7.33 -18.26
CA ALA A 86 6.59 8.36 -19.27
C ALA A 86 7.82 9.25 -18.95
N ALA A 87 8.48 9.07 -17.81
CA ALA A 87 9.61 9.90 -17.37
C ALA A 87 10.95 9.57 -18.06
N ASP A 88 11.13 8.36 -18.61
CA ASP A 88 12.45 7.85 -19.05
C ASP A 88 12.62 7.74 -20.58
N GLY A 89 12.03 8.69 -21.31
CA GLY A 89 12.53 9.21 -22.60
C GLY A 89 12.67 8.27 -23.81
N ALA A 90 12.16 7.05 -23.76
CA ALA A 90 12.27 6.06 -24.84
C ALA A 90 10.96 5.29 -25.04
N SER A 91 10.00 5.93 -25.68
CA SER A 91 8.77 5.31 -26.19
C SER A 91 9.07 4.47 -27.45
N GLU A 92 9.73 3.32 -27.25
CA GLU A 92 9.66 2.21 -28.21
C GLU A 92 8.30 1.51 -28.03
N GLU A 93 7.31 1.90 -28.84
CA GLU A 93 6.02 1.21 -28.93
C GLU A 93 6.25 -0.24 -29.43
N GLY A 94 6.29 -1.18 -28.50
CA GLY A 94 6.57 -2.58 -28.78
C GLY A 94 6.23 -3.49 -27.61
N PRO A 95 6.11 -4.82 -27.85
CA PRO A 95 5.63 -5.77 -26.84
C PRO A 95 6.57 -6.01 -25.66
N GLY A 96 7.78 -5.44 -25.67
CA GLY A 96 8.72 -5.54 -24.55
C GLY A 96 9.97 -4.66 -24.70
N ARG A 97 10.59 -4.34 -23.56
CA ARG A 97 11.77 -3.46 -23.43
C ARG A 97 12.97 -4.25 -22.90
N LEU A 98 14.11 -4.21 -23.61
CA LEU A 98 15.34 -4.86 -23.16
C LEU A 98 15.90 -4.14 -21.92
N LEU A 99 16.02 -4.86 -20.80
CA LEU A 99 16.54 -4.29 -19.56
C LEU A 99 18.06 -4.47 -19.43
N VAL A 100 18.57 -5.65 -19.84
CA VAL A 100 19.99 -6.00 -19.76
C VAL A 100 20.34 -7.08 -20.79
N TRP A 101 21.58 -7.02 -21.29
CA TRP A 101 22.33 -8.14 -21.85
C TRP A 101 23.62 -8.30 -21.03
N ASP A 102 23.93 -9.50 -20.56
CA ASP A 102 25.23 -9.83 -19.95
C ASP A 102 25.84 -11.06 -20.64
N GLY A 103 27.09 -10.93 -21.10
CA GLY A 103 27.84 -12.02 -21.74
C GLY A 103 28.28 -11.75 -23.19
N ALA A 104 28.82 -12.78 -23.83
CA ALA A 104 29.48 -12.68 -25.13
C ALA A 104 28.53 -12.24 -26.25
N GLY A 105 29.06 -11.60 -27.31
CA GLY A 105 28.28 -11.26 -28.50
C GLY A 105 27.29 -10.10 -28.36
N GLY A 106 27.37 -9.30 -27.29
CA GLY A 106 26.40 -8.25 -26.97
C GLY A 106 26.04 -7.30 -28.11
N SER A 107 27.01 -6.65 -28.76
CA SER A 107 26.74 -5.72 -29.87
C SER A 107 26.13 -6.37 -31.12
N ARG A 108 26.15 -7.71 -31.23
CA ARG A 108 25.69 -8.45 -32.43
C ARG A 108 24.38 -9.21 -32.20
N HIS A 109 24.13 -9.69 -30.99
CA HIS A 109 22.92 -10.45 -30.65
C HIS A 109 21.90 -9.65 -29.81
N ALA A 110 22.30 -8.61 -29.07
CA ALA A 110 21.36 -7.85 -28.22
C ALA A 110 20.23 -7.20 -29.03
N GLY A 111 20.52 -6.66 -30.22
CA GLY A 111 19.53 -6.06 -31.12
C GLY A 111 18.48 -7.04 -31.67
N ALA A 112 18.67 -8.36 -31.53
CA ALA A 112 17.70 -9.38 -31.91
C ALA A 112 16.85 -9.89 -30.74
N VAL A 113 17.20 -9.56 -29.48
CA VAL A 113 16.59 -10.14 -28.27
C VAL A 113 15.07 -9.93 -28.23
N LEU A 114 14.58 -8.75 -28.60
CA LEU A 114 13.14 -8.47 -28.59
C LEU A 114 12.36 -9.38 -29.56
N ARG A 115 12.94 -9.74 -30.72
CA ARG A 115 12.35 -10.71 -31.64
C ARG A 115 12.33 -12.12 -31.06
N HIS A 116 13.34 -12.49 -30.28
CA HIS A 116 13.40 -13.79 -29.59
C HIS A 116 12.41 -13.86 -28.41
N ALA A 117 12.23 -12.74 -27.69
CA ALA A 117 11.35 -12.60 -26.54
C ALA A 117 9.87 -12.59 -26.91
N ARG A 118 9.51 -11.88 -27.99
CA ARG A 118 8.13 -11.59 -28.39
C ARG A 118 7.18 -12.82 -28.36
N PRO A 119 7.50 -13.98 -28.95
CA PRO A 119 6.59 -15.13 -28.93
C PRO A 119 6.34 -15.69 -27.51
N VAL A 120 7.27 -15.49 -26.58
CA VAL A 120 7.13 -15.96 -25.19
C VAL A 120 6.39 -14.93 -24.33
N LEU A 121 6.58 -13.63 -24.61
CA LEU A 121 5.77 -12.55 -24.03
C LEU A 121 4.29 -12.70 -24.43
N GLU A 122 4.01 -12.99 -25.70
CA GLU A 122 2.64 -13.14 -26.24
C GLU A 122 1.95 -14.45 -25.82
N SER A 123 2.69 -15.56 -25.64
CA SER A 123 2.09 -16.88 -25.38
C SER A 123 2.24 -17.41 -23.95
N GLY A 124 3.14 -16.84 -23.15
CA GLY A 124 3.52 -17.38 -21.84
C GLY A 124 4.18 -18.75 -21.87
N ARG A 125 4.63 -19.25 -23.04
CA ARG A 125 5.21 -20.60 -23.19
C ARG A 125 6.71 -20.55 -23.46
N PRO A 126 7.55 -21.31 -22.74
CA PRO A 126 8.99 -21.38 -23.02
C PRO A 126 9.27 -21.82 -24.46
N ARG A 127 10.32 -21.25 -25.07
CA ARG A 127 10.73 -21.53 -26.46
C ARG A 127 12.23 -21.76 -26.55
N VAL A 128 12.63 -22.68 -27.44
CA VAL A 128 14.02 -22.86 -27.86
C VAL A 128 14.15 -22.35 -29.30
N ILE A 129 15.22 -21.60 -29.57
CA ILE A 129 15.56 -21.03 -30.88
C ILE A 129 16.87 -21.68 -31.32
N GLY A 130 16.91 -22.14 -32.58
CA GLY A 130 18.04 -22.87 -33.15
C GLY A 130 19.07 -21.99 -33.89
N PRO A 131 20.10 -22.62 -34.47
CA PRO A 131 21.18 -21.94 -35.18
C PRO A 131 20.73 -21.24 -36.47
N ASP A 132 19.61 -21.68 -37.02
CA ASP A 132 18.92 -21.14 -38.21
C ASP A 132 18.50 -19.68 -38.03
N VAL A 133 18.13 -19.29 -36.81
CA VAL A 133 17.74 -17.90 -36.46
C VAL A 133 18.89 -17.12 -35.80
N LEU A 134 19.89 -17.83 -35.24
CA LEU A 134 20.95 -17.27 -34.40
C LEU A 134 22.33 -17.20 -35.09
N SER A 135 22.33 -17.13 -36.42
CA SER A 135 23.55 -16.98 -37.23
C SER A 135 24.40 -15.77 -36.79
N CYS A 136 25.72 -15.93 -36.75
CA CYS A 136 26.68 -14.88 -36.47
C CYS A 136 27.83 -14.99 -37.47
N GLU A 137 28.25 -13.86 -38.04
CA GLU A 137 29.36 -13.79 -39.01
C GLU A 137 30.74 -14.00 -38.35
N ASP A 138 30.84 -13.82 -37.03
CA ASP A 138 32.07 -14.06 -36.28
C ASP A 138 32.27 -15.56 -36.02
N ALA A 139 33.30 -16.13 -36.64
CA ALA A 139 33.72 -17.52 -36.45
C ALA A 139 34.08 -17.86 -34.98
N ALA A 140 34.49 -16.88 -34.17
CA ALA A 140 34.75 -17.06 -32.74
C ALA A 140 33.48 -17.01 -31.87
N CYS A 141 32.34 -16.61 -32.42
CA CYS A 141 31.07 -16.61 -31.67
C CYS A 141 30.65 -18.04 -31.34
N ARG A 142 30.35 -18.30 -30.07
CA ARG A 142 29.89 -19.62 -29.58
C ARG A 142 28.36 -19.74 -29.45
N ILE A 143 27.61 -18.65 -29.58
CA ILE A 143 26.14 -18.69 -29.48
C ILE A 143 25.57 -19.39 -30.72
N ARG A 144 24.75 -20.43 -30.49
CA ARG A 144 24.06 -21.23 -31.52
C ARG A 144 22.61 -21.53 -31.17
N VAL A 145 22.24 -21.45 -29.89
CA VAL A 145 20.87 -21.61 -29.41
C VAL A 145 20.50 -20.51 -28.43
N ALA A 146 19.19 -20.24 -28.31
CA ALA A 146 18.63 -19.45 -27.23
C ALA A 146 17.47 -20.22 -26.58
N MET A 147 17.40 -20.17 -25.26
CA MET A 147 16.31 -20.74 -24.46
C MET A 147 15.63 -19.58 -23.76
N VAL A 148 14.36 -19.35 -24.09
CA VAL A 148 13.58 -18.21 -23.63
C VAL A 148 12.44 -18.72 -22.76
N ALA A 149 12.35 -18.23 -21.53
CA ALA A 149 11.33 -18.61 -20.56
C ALA A 149 10.60 -17.36 -20.03
N PRO A 150 9.28 -17.45 -19.77
CA PRO A 150 8.50 -16.34 -19.23
C PRO A 150 8.90 -16.05 -17.78
N LEU A 151 8.78 -14.78 -17.41
CA LEU A 151 8.76 -14.32 -16.04
C LEU A 151 7.33 -13.87 -15.75
N SER A 152 6.69 -14.47 -14.74
CA SER A 152 5.26 -14.28 -14.51
C SER A 152 4.91 -13.99 -13.06
N VAL A 153 4.04 -13.01 -12.85
CA VAL A 153 3.50 -12.62 -11.53
C VAL A 153 1.99 -12.72 -11.63
N GLU A 154 1.33 -13.38 -10.68
CA GLU A 154 -0.14 -13.59 -10.66
C GLU A 154 -0.72 -14.09 -12.00
N GLY A 155 0.02 -14.96 -12.71
CA GLY A 155 -0.38 -15.52 -14.01
C GLY A 155 -0.22 -14.58 -15.22
N ARG A 156 0.20 -13.33 -15.03
CA ARG A 156 0.56 -12.39 -16.10
C ARG A 156 2.03 -12.50 -16.46
N VAL A 157 2.40 -12.29 -17.72
CA VAL A 157 3.80 -12.32 -18.17
C VAL A 157 4.41 -10.92 -18.05
N GLU A 158 5.13 -10.67 -16.97
CA GLU A 158 5.82 -9.40 -16.72
C GLU A 158 7.13 -9.26 -17.52
N GLY A 159 7.65 -10.35 -18.08
CA GLY A 159 8.85 -10.32 -18.89
C GLY A 159 9.34 -11.69 -19.36
N VAL A 160 10.59 -11.76 -19.82
CA VAL A 160 11.27 -13.02 -20.14
C VAL A 160 12.73 -13.05 -19.68
N LEU A 161 13.19 -14.26 -19.37
CA LEU A 161 14.60 -14.61 -19.25
C LEU A 161 15.03 -15.36 -20.51
N ALA A 162 15.99 -14.80 -21.25
CA ALA A 162 16.59 -15.44 -22.42
C ALA A 162 18.04 -15.85 -22.12
N ALA A 163 18.39 -17.11 -22.34
CA ALA A 163 19.71 -17.68 -22.10
C ALA A 163 20.31 -18.20 -23.41
N TYR A 164 21.51 -17.73 -23.77
CA TYR A 164 22.16 -17.95 -25.06
C TYR A 164 23.44 -18.79 -24.91
N GLY A 165 23.61 -19.80 -25.76
CA GLY A 165 24.81 -20.63 -25.72
C GLY A 165 25.03 -21.54 -26.91
N GLY A 166 26.06 -22.38 -26.87
CA GLY A 166 26.47 -23.22 -28.00
C GLY A 166 25.64 -24.49 -28.24
N SER A 167 24.82 -24.93 -27.29
CA SER A 167 23.95 -26.10 -27.47
C SER A 167 22.72 -26.07 -26.56
N ALA A 168 21.64 -26.72 -27.00
CA ALA A 168 20.46 -26.98 -26.17
C ALA A 168 20.47 -28.44 -25.72
N SER A 169 20.19 -28.68 -24.45
CA SER A 169 19.93 -30.03 -23.91
C SER A 169 18.68 -29.97 -23.04
N ALA A 170 17.95 -31.08 -22.91
CA ALA A 170 16.74 -31.13 -22.08
C ALA A 170 17.01 -30.71 -20.62
N ALA A 171 18.22 -30.98 -20.09
CA ALA A 171 18.65 -30.52 -18.78
C ALA A 171 18.83 -28.99 -18.73
N ARG A 172 19.48 -28.39 -19.74
CA ARG A 172 19.70 -26.93 -19.79
C ARG A 172 18.39 -26.16 -20.00
N VAL A 173 17.49 -26.67 -20.85
CA VAL A 173 16.14 -26.09 -21.03
C VAL A 173 15.34 -26.11 -19.72
N ARG A 174 15.37 -27.23 -18.99
CA ARG A 174 14.76 -27.31 -17.64
C ARG A 174 15.40 -26.31 -16.68
N ALA A 175 16.73 -26.22 -16.61
CA ALA A 175 17.43 -25.28 -15.73
C ALA A 175 17.04 -23.82 -16.00
N VAL A 176 16.91 -23.41 -17.27
CA VAL A 176 16.41 -22.07 -17.63
C VAL A 176 14.97 -21.86 -17.14
N GLY A 177 14.10 -22.88 -17.25
CA GLY A 177 12.75 -22.85 -16.70
C GLY A 177 12.68 -22.78 -15.16
N GLU A 178 13.55 -23.52 -14.45
CA GLU A 178 13.67 -23.44 -12.98
C GLU A 178 14.11 -22.04 -12.53
N VAL A 179 15.15 -21.49 -13.17
CA VAL A 179 15.66 -20.14 -12.85
C VAL A 179 14.62 -19.07 -13.19
N ALA A 180 13.90 -19.19 -14.30
CA ALA A 180 12.82 -18.28 -14.65
C ALA A 180 11.66 -18.32 -13.64
N ARG A 181 11.27 -19.51 -13.16
CA ARG A 181 10.30 -19.65 -12.06
C ARG A 181 10.80 -19.06 -10.74
N TRP A 182 12.05 -19.30 -10.38
CA TRP A 182 12.63 -18.70 -9.17
C TRP A 182 12.70 -17.16 -9.27
N VAL A 183 13.10 -16.60 -10.41
CA VAL A 183 13.05 -15.15 -10.68
C VAL A 183 11.62 -14.64 -10.54
N SER A 184 10.64 -15.33 -11.13
CA SER A 184 9.22 -14.99 -11.04
C SER A 184 8.76 -14.87 -9.58
N SER A 185 9.09 -15.84 -8.72
CA SER A 185 8.79 -15.78 -7.29
C SER A 185 9.53 -14.64 -6.55
N GLN A 186 10.68 -14.16 -7.02
CA GLN A 186 11.31 -12.96 -6.44
C GLN A 186 10.58 -11.67 -6.84
N LEU A 187 9.97 -11.63 -8.04
CA LEU A 187 9.17 -10.51 -8.52
C LEU A 187 7.80 -10.46 -7.81
N GLU A 188 7.17 -11.62 -7.60
CA GLU A 188 5.93 -11.76 -6.83
C GLU A 188 6.09 -11.28 -5.37
N LEU A 189 7.21 -11.63 -4.73
CA LEU A 189 7.56 -11.08 -3.41
C LEU A 189 7.78 -9.56 -3.43
N ALA A 190 8.34 -9.00 -4.50
CA ALA A 190 8.54 -7.56 -4.64
C ALA A 190 7.20 -6.81 -4.73
N GLU A 191 6.24 -7.34 -5.51
CA GLU A 191 4.90 -6.76 -5.62
C GLU A 191 4.13 -6.85 -4.30
N LEU A 192 4.24 -7.97 -3.58
CA LEU A 192 3.64 -8.14 -2.25
C LEU A 192 4.17 -7.12 -1.23
N ASP A 193 5.49 -6.92 -1.16
CA ASP A 193 6.09 -5.95 -0.25
C ASP A 193 5.76 -4.50 -0.66
N SER A 194 5.68 -4.20 -1.97
CA SER A 194 5.17 -2.94 -2.50
C SER A 194 3.70 -2.69 -2.14
N SER A 195 2.85 -3.71 -2.24
CA SER A 195 1.43 -3.65 -1.86
C SER A 195 1.28 -3.39 -0.35
N ARG A 196 2.06 -4.08 0.49
CA ARG A 196 2.08 -3.86 1.95
C ARG A 196 2.52 -2.44 2.31
N ALA A 197 3.56 -1.92 1.66
CA ALA A 197 4.02 -0.55 1.89
C ALA A 197 2.95 0.49 1.52
N ARG A 198 2.28 0.31 0.36
CA ARG A 198 1.15 1.17 -0.08
C ARG A 198 -0.03 1.10 0.90
N LEU A 199 -0.37 -0.08 1.40
CA LEU A 199 -1.43 -0.24 2.40
C LEU A 199 -1.08 0.46 3.72
N ALA A 200 0.11 0.23 4.28
CA ALA A 200 0.56 0.87 5.52
C ALA A 200 0.61 2.40 5.40
N GLU A 201 1.01 2.93 4.23
CA GLU A 201 0.96 4.37 3.98
C GLU A 201 -0.49 4.89 3.87
N ALA A 202 -1.40 4.14 3.23
CA ALA A 202 -2.82 4.49 3.17
C ALA A 202 -3.48 4.49 4.56
N GLU A 203 -3.18 3.50 5.40
CA GLU A 203 -3.61 3.44 6.80
C GLU A 203 -3.05 4.62 7.61
N MET A 204 -1.76 4.96 7.45
CA MET A 204 -1.16 6.12 8.11
C MET A 204 -1.82 7.44 7.67
N ARG A 205 -2.16 7.58 6.38
CA ARG A 205 -2.91 8.74 5.86
C ARG A 205 -4.32 8.80 6.44
N ALA A 206 -5.02 7.66 6.55
CA ALA A 206 -6.36 7.57 7.13
C ALA A 206 -6.37 7.95 8.62
N LEU A 207 -5.41 7.44 9.41
CA LEU A 207 -5.24 7.81 10.83
C LEU A 207 -4.94 9.31 10.98
N ARG A 208 -4.05 9.87 10.12
CA ARG A 208 -3.75 11.31 10.10
C ARG A 208 -4.95 12.19 9.69
N ALA A 209 -5.98 11.62 9.08
CA ALA A 209 -7.17 12.36 8.65
C ALA A 209 -8.27 12.43 9.73
N GLN A 210 -8.13 11.72 10.86
CA GLN A 210 -9.16 11.67 11.92
C GLN A 210 -9.37 13.02 12.64
N ILE A 211 -8.36 13.90 12.65
CA ILE A 211 -8.51 15.29 13.10
C ILE A 211 -7.91 16.20 12.04
N SER A 212 -8.68 17.20 11.59
CA SER A 212 -8.19 18.23 10.66
C SER A 212 -6.96 18.96 11.23
N PRO A 213 -5.79 18.95 10.57
CA PRO A 213 -4.61 19.68 11.04
C PRO A 213 -4.86 21.20 11.19
N HIS A 214 -5.76 21.74 10.38
CA HIS A 214 -6.22 23.12 10.46
C HIS A 214 -7.04 23.39 11.73
N PHE A 215 -7.90 22.44 12.15
CA PHE A 215 -8.60 22.55 13.44
C PHE A 215 -7.59 22.58 14.59
N VAL A 216 -6.65 21.63 14.65
CA VAL A 216 -5.60 21.59 15.69
C VAL A 216 -4.84 22.91 15.78
N TYR A 217 -4.37 23.45 14.65
CA TYR A 217 -3.66 24.72 14.62
C TYR A 217 -4.52 25.89 15.10
N ASN A 218 -5.78 25.96 14.68
CA ASN A 218 -6.68 27.04 15.05
C ASN A 218 -7.05 26.99 16.53
N SER A 219 -7.44 25.81 17.05
CA SER A 219 -7.78 25.64 18.46
C SER A 219 -6.63 26.04 19.38
N LEU A 220 -5.40 25.57 19.08
CA LEU A 220 -4.21 25.96 19.85
C LEU A 220 -3.89 27.47 19.74
N THR A 221 -4.10 28.07 18.56
CA THR A 221 -3.92 29.52 18.36
C THR A 221 -4.94 30.35 19.15
N THR A 222 -6.21 29.95 19.13
CA THR A 222 -7.29 30.55 19.91
C THR A 222 -7.02 30.42 21.40
N ILE A 223 -6.67 29.23 21.88
CA ILE A 223 -6.26 28.98 23.28
C ILE A 223 -5.11 29.90 23.68
N ALA A 224 -4.06 29.99 22.86
CA ALA A 224 -2.90 30.84 23.14
C ALA A 224 -3.27 32.33 23.28
N SER A 225 -4.31 32.81 22.58
CA SER A 225 -4.79 34.19 22.72
C SER A 225 -5.41 34.49 24.10
N PHE A 226 -6.00 33.49 24.76
CA PHE A 226 -6.58 33.61 26.10
C PHE A 226 -5.52 33.53 27.21
N VAL A 227 -4.37 32.86 27.00
CA VAL A 227 -3.34 32.62 28.04
C VAL A 227 -2.89 33.88 28.80
N ARG A 228 -2.93 35.07 28.17
CA ARG A 228 -2.54 36.34 28.81
C ARG A 228 -3.71 37.20 29.33
N THR A 229 -4.94 36.91 28.90
CA THR A 229 -6.12 37.75 29.14
C THR A 229 -7.15 37.07 30.04
N ASP A 230 -7.31 35.76 29.89
CA ASP A 230 -8.20 34.90 30.68
C ASP A 230 -7.55 33.50 30.81
N PRO A 231 -6.59 33.33 31.76
CA PRO A 231 -5.84 32.08 31.90
C PRO A 231 -6.70 30.88 32.34
N GLU A 232 -7.80 31.13 33.06
CA GLU A 232 -8.73 30.10 33.50
C GLU A 232 -9.50 29.54 32.30
N ARG A 233 -10.07 30.42 31.45
CA ARG A 233 -10.69 29.98 30.19
C ARG A 233 -9.71 29.32 29.24
N ALA A 234 -8.44 29.76 29.20
CA ALA A 234 -7.40 29.09 28.42
C ALA A 234 -7.14 27.65 28.91
N ARG A 235 -7.15 27.42 30.23
CA ARG A 235 -7.02 26.07 30.82
C ARG A 235 -8.24 25.21 30.49
N ASP A 236 -9.44 25.75 30.61
CA ASP A 236 -10.66 24.98 30.37
C ASP A 236 -10.76 24.55 28.89
N LEU A 237 -10.46 25.46 27.95
CA LEU A 237 -10.35 25.14 26.52
C LEU A 237 -9.23 24.12 26.20
N LEU A 238 -8.12 24.11 26.96
CA LEU A 238 -7.08 23.08 26.83
C LEU A 238 -7.58 21.70 27.24
N LEU A 239 -8.41 21.63 28.30
CA LEU A 239 -9.03 20.38 28.74
C LEU A 239 -10.05 19.89 27.72
N ASP A 240 -10.93 20.77 27.22
CA ASP A 240 -11.89 20.45 26.16
C ASP A 240 -11.19 19.95 24.89
N PHE A 241 -10.08 20.59 24.48
CA PHE A 241 -9.28 20.15 23.34
C PHE A 241 -8.63 18.78 23.58
N ALA A 242 -8.03 18.53 24.74
CA ALA A 242 -7.40 17.25 25.06
C ALA A 242 -8.42 16.10 25.07
N ASP A 243 -9.61 16.36 25.58
CA ASP A 243 -10.70 15.39 25.65
C ASP A 243 -11.39 15.16 24.30
N PHE A 244 -11.61 16.21 23.49
CA PHE A 244 -12.05 16.08 22.10
C PHE A 244 -11.04 15.28 21.26
N ALA A 245 -9.75 15.56 21.41
CA ALA A 245 -8.68 14.83 20.71
C ALA A 245 -8.65 13.35 21.15
N ARG A 246 -8.77 13.06 22.45
CA ARG A 246 -8.85 11.67 22.95
C ARG A 246 -10.04 10.93 22.36
N TYR A 247 -11.21 11.57 22.27
CA TYR A 247 -12.39 10.97 21.63
C TYR A 247 -12.12 10.70 20.14
N SER A 248 -11.66 11.72 19.40
CA SER A 248 -11.44 11.68 17.95
C SER A 248 -10.42 10.62 17.48
N PHE A 249 -9.51 10.17 18.36
CA PHE A 249 -8.56 9.09 18.08
C PHE A 249 -9.07 7.67 18.40
N ARG A 250 -10.35 7.47 18.78
CA ARG A 250 -10.96 6.13 18.83
C ARG A 250 -11.01 5.51 17.44
N ASN A 251 -11.15 4.19 17.39
CA ASN A 251 -11.16 3.46 16.13
C ASN A 251 -12.50 3.69 15.40
N PRO A 252 -12.52 4.10 14.11
CA PRO A 252 -13.74 4.36 13.36
C PRO A 252 -14.68 3.17 13.14
N ARG A 253 -14.27 1.97 13.56
CA ARG A 253 -15.11 0.75 13.56
C ARG A 253 -15.82 0.51 14.89
N ASP A 254 -15.51 1.28 15.94
CA ASP A 254 -16.14 1.14 17.24
C ASP A 254 -17.56 1.73 17.19
N PHE A 255 -18.45 1.22 18.04
CA PHE A 255 -19.73 1.86 18.32
C PHE A 255 -19.62 2.75 19.56
N THR A 256 -20.48 3.76 19.63
CA THR A 256 -20.54 4.73 20.72
C THR A 256 -22.00 5.02 21.08
N THR A 257 -22.24 5.70 22.20
CA THR A 257 -23.59 6.18 22.53
C THR A 257 -23.83 7.56 21.93
N LEU A 258 -25.10 7.89 21.64
CA LEU A 258 -25.47 9.26 21.27
C LEU A 258 -25.01 10.27 22.33
N ALA A 259 -25.07 9.94 23.62
CA ALA A 259 -24.56 10.77 24.70
C ALA A 259 -23.06 11.10 24.57
N ASP A 260 -22.23 10.13 24.20
CA ASP A 260 -20.79 10.34 24.08
C ASP A 260 -20.40 11.10 22.82
N GLU A 261 -21.12 10.88 21.70
CA GLU A 261 -20.89 11.69 20.50
C GLU A 261 -21.35 13.15 20.70
N LEU A 262 -22.50 13.37 21.35
CA LEU A 262 -22.95 14.71 21.74
C LEU A 262 -21.94 15.41 22.69
N ARG A 263 -21.31 14.66 23.60
CA ARG A 263 -20.26 15.19 24.49
C ARG A 263 -18.99 15.61 23.73
N SER A 264 -18.61 14.90 22.67
CA SER A 264 -17.52 15.32 21.78
C SER A 264 -17.90 16.58 21.00
N ILE A 265 -19.12 16.60 20.47
CA ILE A 265 -19.66 17.72 19.69
C ILE A 265 -19.77 19.00 20.51
N ASP A 266 -20.19 18.93 21.78
CA ASP A 266 -20.25 20.09 22.69
C ASP A 266 -18.86 20.71 22.86
N ARG A 267 -17.83 19.90 23.14
CA ARG A 267 -16.42 20.33 23.24
C ARG A 267 -15.91 20.95 21.93
N TYR A 268 -16.25 20.36 20.80
CA TYR A 268 -15.92 20.90 19.47
C TYR A 268 -16.56 22.27 19.24
N LEU A 269 -17.86 22.42 19.56
CA LEU A 269 -18.61 23.67 19.44
C LEU A 269 -18.09 24.75 20.40
N LEU A 270 -17.67 24.40 21.62
CA LEU A 270 -17.04 25.33 22.57
C LEU A 270 -15.70 25.86 22.03
N LEU A 271 -14.86 25.00 21.43
CA LEU A 271 -13.58 25.38 20.83
C LEU A 271 -13.77 26.30 19.61
N GLU A 272 -14.68 25.97 18.70
CA GLU A 272 -14.99 26.84 17.56
C GLU A 272 -15.70 28.13 18.01
N ARG A 273 -16.51 28.12 19.07
CA ARG A 273 -17.13 29.35 19.63
C ARG A 273 -16.10 30.25 20.29
N ALA A 274 -15.08 29.70 20.95
CA ALA A 274 -13.95 30.49 21.45
C ALA A 274 -13.17 31.20 20.31
N ARG A 275 -13.20 30.64 19.09
CA ARG A 275 -12.55 31.18 17.89
C ARG A 275 -13.41 32.19 17.14
N PHE A 276 -14.71 31.93 16.97
CA PHE A 276 -15.63 32.79 16.21
C PHE A 276 -16.37 33.83 17.07
N GLY A 277 -16.29 33.72 18.40
CA GLY A 277 -17.06 34.55 19.31
C GLY A 277 -18.57 34.36 19.11
N ASP A 278 -19.32 35.45 19.23
CA ASP A 278 -20.79 35.44 19.13
C ASP A 278 -21.32 35.23 17.70
N ARG A 279 -20.43 35.09 16.71
CA ARG A 279 -20.79 34.71 15.34
C ARG A 279 -21.26 33.26 15.22
N LEU A 280 -20.74 32.36 16.06
CA LEU A 280 -21.22 30.98 16.13
C LEU A 280 -22.26 30.88 17.27
N GLN A 281 -23.50 30.61 16.89
CA GLN A 281 -24.57 30.29 17.83
C GLN A 281 -24.99 28.84 17.63
N PHE A 282 -25.32 28.14 18.72
CA PHE A 282 -25.78 26.76 18.63
C PHE A 282 -26.84 26.42 19.68
N SER A 283 -27.66 25.42 19.36
CA SER A 283 -28.70 24.88 20.24
C SER A 283 -28.74 23.36 20.14
N VAL A 284 -28.96 22.69 21.27
CA VAL A 284 -29.00 21.23 21.39
C VAL A 284 -30.27 20.84 22.13
N GLU A 285 -31.21 20.19 21.43
CA GLU A 285 -32.51 19.75 21.94
C GLU A 285 -32.59 18.22 21.89
N VAL A 286 -32.25 17.55 23.00
CA VAL A 286 -32.12 16.08 23.04
C VAL A 286 -33.04 15.47 24.08
N ALA A 287 -33.88 14.53 23.65
CA ALA A 287 -34.72 13.71 24.51
C ALA A 287 -33.84 12.73 25.34
N PRO A 288 -33.98 12.66 26.68
CA PRO A 288 -33.15 11.77 27.50
C PRO A 288 -33.23 10.29 27.09
N GLU A 289 -34.36 9.86 26.55
CA GLU A 289 -34.67 8.48 26.19
C GLU A 289 -33.85 7.96 25.00
N VAL A 290 -33.24 8.85 24.21
CA VAL A 290 -32.39 8.47 23.06
C VAL A 290 -30.89 8.57 23.34
N LEU A 291 -30.47 9.07 24.51
CA LEU A 291 -29.06 9.27 24.86
C LEU A 291 -28.23 7.97 24.87
N SER A 292 -28.84 6.84 25.25
CA SER A 292 -28.19 5.53 25.29
C SER A 292 -28.21 4.77 23.97
N VAL A 293 -28.76 5.34 22.89
CA VAL A 293 -28.82 4.67 21.59
C VAL A 293 -27.40 4.47 21.04
N ALA A 294 -27.11 3.23 20.66
CA ALA A 294 -25.81 2.83 20.13
C ALA A 294 -25.73 3.13 18.63
N LEU A 295 -24.64 3.78 18.22
CA LEU A 295 -24.42 4.24 16.84
C LEU A 295 -22.94 4.19 16.43
N PRO A 296 -22.62 4.13 15.13
CA PRO A 296 -21.24 4.09 14.66
C PRO A 296 -20.49 5.37 15.07
N PHE A 297 -19.29 5.23 15.63
CA PHE A 297 -18.46 6.37 16.00
C PHE A 297 -18.29 7.36 14.82
N LEU A 298 -18.35 8.67 15.09
CA LEU A 298 -18.38 9.75 14.08
C LEU A 298 -19.55 9.68 13.09
N SER A 299 -20.79 9.58 13.58
CA SER A 299 -22.01 9.70 12.76
C SER A 299 -22.58 11.13 12.74
N LEU A 300 -22.58 11.83 13.87
CA LEU A 300 -23.02 13.22 13.98
C LEU A 300 -21.87 14.23 13.78
N GLN A 301 -20.65 13.94 14.28
CA GLN A 301 -19.56 14.93 14.26
C GLN A 301 -19.23 15.47 12.85
N PRO A 302 -19.11 14.64 11.79
CA PRO A 302 -18.85 15.14 10.43
C PRO A 302 -19.96 16.06 9.89
N LEU A 303 -21.19 15.92 10.39
CA LEU A 303 -22.33 16.74 10.01
C LEU A 303 -22.26 18.12 10.68
N VAL A 304 -21.83 18.18 11.95
CA VAL A 304 -21.60 19.44 12.68
C VAL A 304 -20.40 20.19 12.09
N GLU A 305 -19.30 19.50 11.78
CA GLU A 305 -18.15 20.10 11.05
C GLU A 305 -18.58 20.66 9.68
N ASN A 306 -19.52 20.00 9.00
CA ASN A 306 -20.09 20.48 7.75
C ASN A 306 -20.94 21.75 7.94
N ALA A 307 -21.81 21.75 8.96
CA ALA A 307 -22.62 22.91 9.33
C ALA A 307 -21.76 24.16 9.64
N ILE A 308 -20.69 24.02 10.43
CA ILE A 308 -19.76 25.15 10.70
C ILE A 308 -19.09 25.64 9.42
N ARG A 309 -18.65 24.73 8.56
CA ARG A 309 -18.03 25.10 7.26
C ARG A 309 -19.00 25.84 6.34
N HIS A 310 -20.28 25.45 6.31
CA HIS A 310 -21.31 26.12 5.52
C HIS A 310 -21.67 27.49 6.09
N GLY A 311 -21.76 27.63 7.43
CA GLY A 311 -21.93 28.92 8.10
C GLY A 311 -20.78 29.89 7.83
N MET A 312 -19.52 29.41 7.88
CA MET A 312 -18.33 30.21 7.54
C MET A 312 -18.27 30.69 6.09
N ALA A 313 -18.86 29.96 5.14
CA ALA A 313 -18.79 30.29 3.72
C ALA A 313 -19.72 31.46 3.32
N GLY A 314 -20.67 31.82 4.18
CA GLY A 314 -21.60 32.93 3.96
C GLY A 314 -21.05 34.28 4.41
N ALA A 315 -21.50 35.36 3.77
CA ALA A 315 -21.23 36.74 4.19
C ALA A 315 -22.11 37.20 5.38
N ARG A 316 -22.61 36.27 6.21
CA ARG A 316 -23.48 36.56 7.36
C ARG A 316 -22.66 36.97 8.58
N ASP A 317 -23.19 37.90 9.39
CA ASP A 317 -22.56 38.32 10.64
C ASP A 317 -22.53 37.19 11.68
N ALA A 318 -23.61 36.42 11.80
CA ALA A 318 -23.70 35.22 12.63
C ALA A 318 -24.32 34.06 11.85
N PHE A 319 -24.08 32.83 12.33
CA PHE A 319 -24.64 31.59 11.82
C PHE A 319 -25.05 30.68 12.99
N HIS A 320 -26.10 29.89 12.77
CA HIS A 320 -26.77 29.09 13.77
C HIS A 320 -26.68 27.60 13.43
N ILE A 321 -26.36 26.78 14.42
CA ILE A 321 -26.39 25.32 14.30
C ILE A 321 -27.39 24.75 15.30
N LYS A 322 -28.33 23.95 14.82
CA LYS A 322 -29.34 23.29 15.66
C LYS A 322 -29.20 21.78 15.56
N ILE A 323 -28.98 21.14 16.71
CA ILE A 323 -28.94 19.69 16.87
C ILE A 323 -30.20 19.28 17.62
N VAL A 324 -30.97 18.35 17.05
CA VAL A 324 -32.18 17.81 17.66
C VAL A 324 -32.08 16.29 17.67
N ALA A 325 -32.43 15.67 18.79
CA ALA A 325 -32.64 14.22 18.86
C ALA A 325 -33.93 13.92 19.62
N ARG A 326 -34.85 13.19 18.98
CA ARG A 326 -36.18 12.90 19.50
C ARG A 326 -36.47 11.40 19.47
N ASP A 327 -37.28 10.97 20.42
CA ASP A 327 -37.89 9.64 20.37
C ASP A 327 -38.87 9.55 19.18
N ALA A 328 -38.69 8.53 18.34
CA ALA A 328 -39.57 8.15 17.23
C ALA A 328 -40.06 6.68 17.37
N GLY A 329 -40.37 6.25 18.60
CA GLY A 329 -40.91 4.94 18.91
C GLY A 329 -39.85 3.85 18.96
N ALA A 330 -39.64 3.15 17.85
CA ALA A 330 -38.58 2.14 17.71
C ALA A 330 -37.20 2.76 17.39
N GLU A 331 -37.18 4.04 17.00
CA GLU A 331 -36.01 4.74 16.49
C GLU A 331 -35.73 6.03 17.28
N ALA A 332 -34.51 6.52 17.18
CA ALA A 332 -34.15 7.90 17.46
C ALA A 332 -34.13 8.67 16.13
N ALA A 333 -34.90 9.75 16.06
CA ALA A 333 -34.87 10.69 14.95
C ALA A 333 -33.95 11.85 15.32
N ILE A 334 -32.84 11.99 14.59
CA ILE A 334 -31.77 12.96 14.86
C ILE A 334 -31.64 13.89 13.65
N SER A 335 -31.47 15.19 13.88
CA SER A 335 -31.21 16.16 12.82
C SER A 335 -30.14 17.18 13.22
N VAL A 336 -29.26 17.51 12.27
CA VAL A 336 -28.30 18.63 12.36
C VAL A 336 -28.67 19.64 11.28
N GLU A 337 -28.92 20.88 11.68
CA GLU A 337 -29.44 21.96 10.84
C GLU A 337 -28.53 23.20 10.91
N ASP A 338 -28.24 23.83 9.76
CA ASP A 338 -27.51 25.08 9.62
C ASP A 338 -28.28 26.11 8.78
N ASP A 339 -28.14 27.41 9.10
CA ASP A 339 -28.70 28.54 8.35
C ASP A 339 -27.73 29.12 7.30
N GLY A 340 -26.76 28.31 6.87
CA GLY A 340 -25.66 28.68 6.00
C GLY A 340 -26.05 28.88 4.53
N VAL A 341 -25.05 28.77 3.66
CA VAL A 341 -25.24 28.99 2.21
C VAL A 341 -26.07 27.91 1.50
N GLY A 342 -26.28 26.75 2.14
CA GLY A 342 -26.92 25.58 1.54
C GLY A 342 -26.11 24.98 0.37
N MET A 343 -26.69 23.97 -0.29
CA MET A 343 -26.08 23.27 -1.42
C MET A 343 -27.07 23.15 -2.59
N ASP A 344 -26.54 22.98 -3.79
CA ASP A 344 -27.31 22.55 -4.96
C ASP A 344 -27.82 21.09 -4.75
N PRO A 345 -29.16 20.85 -4.80
CA PRO A 345 -29.73 19.50 -4.66
C PRO A 345 -29.23 18.49 -5.70
N ASP A 346 -28.86 18.92 -6.90
CA ASP A 346 -28.35 18.02 -7.94
C ASP A 346 -26.92 17.57 -7.59
N ARG A 347 -26.07 18.49 -7.12
CA ARG A 347 -24.72 18.16 -6.63
C ARG A 347 -24.74 17.30 -5.37
N LEU A 348 -25.71 17.50 -4.49
CA LEU A 348 -25.94 16.65 -3.33
C LEU A 348 -26.26 15.20 -3.76
N ARG A 349 -27.11 15.01 -4.77
CA ARG A 349 -27.42 13.67 -5.31
C ARG A 349 -26.19 13.01 -5.93
N GLU A 350 -25.34 13.75 -6.64
CA GLU A 350 -24.05 13.23 -7.12
C GLU A 350 -23.16 12.75 -5.97
N ILE A 351 -23.02 13.55 -4.91
CA ILE A 351 -22.18 13.22 -3.74
C ILE A 351 -22.64 11.92 -3.06
N LEU A 352 -23.95 11.76 -2.85
CA LEU A 352 -24.52 10.57 -2.21
C LEU A 352 -24.48 9.33 -3.13
N ALA A 353 -24.65 9.51 -4.44
CA ALA A 353 -24.62 8.40 -5.41
C ALA A 353 -23.20 7.90 -5.74
N ALA A 354 -22.18 8.77 -5.63
CA ALA A 354 -20.83 8.47 -6.07
C ALA A 354 -19.98 7.71 -5.04
N GLY A 355 -20.39 7.68 -3.77
CA GLY A 355 -19.67 7.02 -2.68
C GLY A 355 -18.26 7.58 -2.40
N PRO A 356 -17.49 6.97 -1.48
CA PRO A 356 -16.16 7.48 -1.11
C PRO A 356 -15.11 7.38 -2.23
N THR A 357 -15.29 6.43 -3.15
CA THR A 357 -14.27 6.02 -4.13
C THR A 357 -14.19 6.93 -5.36
N SER A 358 -15.21 7.75 -5.62
CA SER A 358 -15.26 8.64 -6.80
C SER A 358 -14.51 9.97 -6.64
N ALA A 359 -13.98 10.27 -5.45
CA ALA A 359 -13.42 11.58 -5.08
C ALA A 359 -12.09 11.98 -5.77
N GLY A 360 -11.61 11.22 -6.75
CA GLY A 360 -10.33 11.46 -7.41
C GLY A 360 -10.28 12.63 -8.41
N ARG A 361 -11.43 13.14 -8.89
CA ARG A 361 -11.47 14.04 -10.07
C ARG A 361 -11.64 15.53 -9.77
N ASP A 362 -12.30 15.94 -8.69
CA ASP A 362 -12.59 17.36 -8.40
C ASP A 362 -11.72 17.96 -7.30
N ARG A 363 -10.44 18.24 -7.60
CA ARG A 363 -9.54 19.03 -6.72
C ARG A 363 -9.88 20.54 -6.63
N ARG A 364 -11.13 20.94 -6.91
CA ARG A 364 -11.57 22.35 -7.02
C ARG A 364 -12.76 22.73 -6.13
N GLY A 365 -13.41 21.78 -5.47
CA GLY A 365 -14.37 22.02 -4.39
C GLY A 365 -13.82 21.46 -3.09
N GLY A 366 -13.84 22.23 -2.00
CA GLY A 366 -13.39 21.77 -0.69
C GLY A 366 -14.14 20.51 -0.23
N GLY A 367 -13.51 19.67 0.61
CA GLY A 367 -13.93 18.29 0.93
C GLY A 367 -15.25 18.09 1.69
N ALA A 368 -16.26 18.92 1.46
CA ALA A 368 -17.56 18.86 2.12
C ALA A 368 -18.37 17.59 1.79
N GLY A 369 -18.30 17.09 0.56
CA GLY A 369 -19.02 15.88 0.15
C GLY A 369 -18.50 14.58 0.80
N ILE A 370 -17.22 14.55 1.21
CA ILE A 370 -16.57 13.34 1.72
C ILE A 370 -17.16 12.93 3.08
N GLY A 371 -17.44 13.90 3.96
CA GLY A 371 -18.01 13.62 5.29
C GLY A 371 -19.42 13.03 5.22
N LEU A 372 -20.29 13.64 4.41
CA LEU A 372 -21.68 13.21 4.25
C LEU A 372 -21.79 11.80 3.65
N ALA A 373 -21.09 11.53 2.54
CA ALA A 373 -21.13 10.22 1.89
C ALA A 373 -20.59 9.09 2.79
N ASN A 374 -19.54 9.35 3.57
CA ASN A 374 -18.96 8.37 4.50
C ASN A 374 -19.91 8.03 5.66
N VAL A 375 -20.69 9.00 6.17
CA VAL A 375 -21.71 8.75 7.21
C VAL A 375 -22.90 8.00 6.61
N ASP A 376 -23.38 8.41 5.45
CA ASP A 376 -24.48 7.76 4.72
C ASP A 376 -24.20 6.28 4.44
N GLU A 377 -23.04 5.96 3.87
CA GLU A 377 -22.65 4.57 3.62
C GLU A 377 -22.52 3.76 4.91
N ARG A 378 -21.91 4.33 5.97
CA ARG A 378 -21.72 3.61 7.25
C ARG A 378 -23.05 3.29 7.92
N LEU A 379 -24.02 4.21 7.89
CA LEU A 379 -25.36 3.95 8.42
C LEU A 379 -26.07 2.85 7.62
N ARG A 380 -26.00 2.87 6.28
CA ARG A 380 -26.55 1.78 5.45
C ARG A 380 -25.88 0.43 5.70
N GLN A 381 -24.56 0.39 5.86
CA GLN A 381 -23.81 -0.85 6.16
C GLN A 381 -24.17 -1.45 7.53
N VAL A 382 -24.51 -0.61 8.52
CA VAL A 382 -24.77 -1.07 9.91
C VAL A 382 -26.24 -1.39 10.17
N TYR A 383 -27.17 -0.65 9.56
CA TYR A 383 -28.61 -0.79 9.84
C TYR A 383 -29.45 -1.21 8.62
N GLY A 384 -28.92 -1.13 7.40
CA GLY A 384 -29.62 -1.41 6.14
C GLY A 384 -29.90 -0.15 5.31
N ASP A 385 -30.19 -0.34 4.02
CA ASP A 385 -30.27 0.75 3.04
C ASP A 385 -31.29 1.86 3.38
N GLU A 386 -32.34 1.52 4.13
CA GLU A 386 -33.39 2.44 4.58
C GLU A 386 -32.93 3.43 5.66
N TYR A 387 -31.75 3.23 6.26
CA TYR A 387 -31.18 4.08 7.32
C TYR A 387 -30.16 5.12 6.82
N GLY A 388 -30.04 5.29 5.50
CA GLY A 388 -29.24 6.36 4.91
C GLY A 388 -29.70 7.77 5.29
N LEU A 389 -28.81 8.75 5.12
CA LEU A 389 -29.06 10.16 5.40
C LEU A 389 -30.18 10.73 4.51
N THR A 390 -31.03 11.58 5.08
CA THR A 390 -32.00 12.39 4.34
C THR A 390 -31.64 13.85 4.50
N VAL A 391 -31.13 14.48 3.43
CA VAL A 391 -30.65 15.86 3.44
C VAL A 391 -31.62 16.80 2.73
N GLU A 392 -32.14 17.78 3.46
CA GLU A 392 -32.95 18.89 2.98
C GLU A 392 -32.06 20.12 2.80
N THR A 393 -31.94 20.67 1.59
CA THR A 393 -31.13 21.87 1.33
C THR A 393 -31.54 22.55 0.03
N ALA A 394 -31.28 23.85 -0.06
CA ALA A 394 -31.27 24.62 -1.30
C ALA A 394 -30.31 25.81 -1.15
N ILE A 395 -29.84 26.36 -2.26
CA ILE A 395 -28.94 27.53 -2.27
C ILE A 395 -29.62 28.71 -1.54
N GLY A 396 -28.97 29.21 -0.50
CA GLY A 396 -29.45 30.30 0.36
C GLY A 396 -30.42 29.89 1.49
N ALA A 397 -30.84 28.63 1.54
CA ALA A 397 -31.83 28.12 2.50
C ALA A 397 -31.24 27.30 3.65
N GLY A 398 -29.90 27.21 3.75
CA GLY A 398 -29.23 26.37 4.73
C GLY A 398 -29.21 24.88 4.38
N THR A 399 -28.86 24.05 5.36
CA THR A 399 -28.77 22.58 5.22
C THR A 399 -29.37 21.92 6.45
N LYS A 400 -30.21 20.90 6.26
CA LYS A 400 -30.70 20.05 7.34
C LYS A 400 -30.45 18.60 7.00
N VAL A 401 -29.62 17.93 7.78
CA VAL A 401 -29.29 16.52 7.66
C VAL A 401 -30.10 15.75 8.70
N ASN A 402 -30.98 14.87 8.26
CA ASN A 402 -31.72 13.96 9.12
C ASN A 402 -31.13 12.56 9.04
N LEU A 403 -31.04 11.89 10.19
CA LEU A 403 -30.64 10.49 10.32
C LEU A 403 -31.54 9.77 11.32
N ARG A 404 -31.89 8.52 10.99
CA ARG A 404 -32.69 7.63 11.84
C ARG A 404 -31.76 6.55 12.37
N VAL A 405 -31.87 6.22 13.65
CA VAL A 405 -31.10 5.14 14.27
C VAL A 405 -32.05 4.24 15.04
N PRO A 406 -32.11 2.92 14.78
CA PRO A 406 -32.94 2.04 15.57
C PRO A 406 -32.42 1.97 17.01
N LYS A 407 -33.31 2.05 18.00
CA LYS A 407 -32.93 2.01 19.43
C LYS A 407 -32.26 0.70 19.84
N TYR A 408 -32.45 -0.36 19.04
CA TYR A 408 -31.81 -1.66 19.21
C TYR A 408 -31.49 -2.25 17.84
N SER A 409 -30.23 -2.67 17.64
CA SER A 409 -29.80 -3.45 16.48
C SER A 409 -28.84 -4.56 16.94
N PRO A 410 -29.02 -5.83 16.51
CA PRO A 410 -28.12 -6.91 16.90
C PRO A 410 -26.66 -6.66 16.48
N GLY A 411 -25.73 -6.77 17.42
CA GLY A 411 -24.29 -6.56 17.17
C GLY A 411 -23.83 -5.10 17.23
N VAL A 412 -24.74 -4.16 17.44
CA VAL A 412 -24.44 -2.72 17.62
C VAL A 412 -24.47 -2.40 19.11
N PHE A 413 -23.32 -2.50 19.76
CA PHE A 413 -23.15 -2.24 21.20
C PHE A 413 -21.91 -1.36 21.43
N PRO A 414 -21.98 -0.32 22.27
CA PRO A 414 -20.78 0.42 22.67
C PRO A 414 -19.88 -0.47 23.54
N ASP A 415 -18.56 -0.29 23.39
CA ASP A 415 -17.54 -0.94 24.23
C ASP A 415 -17.53 -0.41 25.68
#